data_AF-A0A8J6AW64-F1
#
_entry.id   AF-A0A8J6AW64-F1
#
_cell.length_a   1.000
_cell.length_b   1.000
_cell.length_c   1.000
_cell.angle_alpha   90.00
_cell.angle_beta   90.00
_cell.angle_gamma   90.00
#
_symmetry.space_group_name_H-M   'P 1'
#
loop_
_entity.id
_entity.type
_entity.pdbx_description
1 polymer ?
#
loop_
_entity_poly.entity_id
_entity_poly.type
_entity_poly.pdbx_seq_one_letter_code
_entity_poly.pdbx_strand_id
1 'polypeptide(L)'
;MAAGAYRVLSKERKVNHAALAIDDVLKGGLKRVHGLSALDKMGDTPPERLKLLKTTGYLDVILHTILHARSDTQQSVRARSLAIQCMFRHILDNPKIDELILSHPNCVPAILSVLDDMASVDDCVLVATALDFFAVTPSLRPILVFHDDFLDRIIPHMNSPLDEVRMHLVRMMNYVTQDSRVLFTVARHEQLIEALCGTCVMLDDDADAPLPEEDDPEELAELLADLEDEEIQQQAADAGVTMKEFILGPSESSLFGRKEVAEAPTVESYALNCLLNIARLPANIRLLQANDLLLAVVMEFSQKAKSLVDRDIAGQIIDLLTPDEDEDPEGV
;
A
#
# COMPACT_ATOMS: atom_id res chain seq x y z
N MET A 1 43.61 -25.03 37.11
CA MET A 1 42.19 -24.69 37.40
C MET A 1 41.74 -23.33 36.80
N ALA A 2 42.36 -22.79 35.73
CA ALA A 2 42.04 -21.46 35.19
C ALA A 2 41.35 -21.46 33.81
N ALA A 3 41.11 -22.62 33.19
CA ALA A 3 40.49 -22.72 31.85
C ALA A 3 38.94 -22.75 31.87
N GLY A 4 38.34 -22.93 33.05
CA GLY A 4 36.88 -23.00 33.22
C GLY A 4 36.19 -21.63 33.33
N ALA A 5 36.86 -20.62 33.90
CA ALA A 5 36.28 -19.29 34.11
C ALA A 5 36.19 -18.45 32.83
N TYR A 6 37.14 -18.62 31.90
CA TYR A 6 37.11 -17.92 30.60
C TYR A 6 35.99 -18.43 29.67
N ARG A 7 35.60 -19.71 29.78
CA ARG A 7 34.49 -20.28 28.99
C ARG A 7 33.11 -19.90 29.52
N VAL A 8 33.01 -19.53 30.79
CA VAL A 8 31.76 -19.07 31.41
C VAL A 8 31.57 -17.58 31.13
N LEU A 9 32.62 -16.77 31.21
CA LEU A 9 32.59 -15.35 30.82
C LEU A 9 32.44 -15.14 29.30
N SER A 10 32.86 -16.09 28.45
CA SER A 10 32.63 -16.02 27.00
C SER A 10 31.22 -16.44 26.57
N LYS A 11 30.44 -17.07 27.46
CA LYS A 11 29.03 -17.41 27.22
C LYS A 11 28.07 -16.30 27.67
N GLU A 12 28.46 -15.48 28.64
CA GLU A 12 27.70 -14.29 29.08
C GLU A 12 27.91 -13.05 28.18
N ARG A 13 28.94 -13.07 27.31
CA ARG A 13 29.07 -12.11 26.20
C ARG A 13 28.50 -12.64 24.89
N LYS A 14 27.30 -13.24 24.92
CA LYS A 14 26.42 -13.10 23.76
C LYS A 14 25.69 -11.79 23.93
N VAL A 15 26.44 -10.71 23.69
CA VAL A 15 25.81 -9.39 23.63
C VAL A 15 24.78 -9.49 22.52
N ASN A 16 23.50 -9.34 22.87
CA ASN A 16 22.44 -9.35 21.88
C ASN A 16 22.71 -8.18 20.94
N HIS A 17 23.25 -8.46 19.74
CA HIS A 17 23.68 -7.43 18.80
C HIS A 17 22.55 -6.47 18.45
N ALA A 18 21.30 -6.95 18.45
CA ALA A 18 20.11 -6.13 18.29
C ALA A 18 19.93 -5.14 19.46
N ALA A 19 20.16 -5.59 20.71
CA ALA A 19 20.06 -4.71 21.88
C ALA A 19 21.14 -3.61 21.87
N LEU A 20 22.36 -3.90 21.41
CA LEU A 20 23.38 -2.86 21.21
C LEU A 20 22.99 -1.87 20.12
N ALA A 21 22.46 -2.38 19.00
CA ALA A 21 22.04 -1.52 17.91
C ALA A 21 20.90 -0.59 18.36
N ILE A 22 19.91 -1.11 19.10
CA ILE A 22 18.83 -0.32 19.71
C ILE A 22 19.40 0.75 20.66
N ASP A 23 20.34 0.39 21.53
CA ASP A 23 21.01 1.34 22.43
C ASP A 23 21.75 2.46 21.65
N ASP A 24 22.36 2.14 20.51
CA ASP A 24 22.97 3.13 19.63
C ASP A 24 21.94 4.02 18.92
N VAL A 25 20.74 3.50 18.58
CA VAL A 25 19.62 4.32 18.09
C VAL A 25 19.17 5.34 19.14
N LEU A 26 19.03 4.89 20.38
CA LEU A 26 18.62 5.72 21.52
C LEU A 26 19.63 6.82 21.85
N LYS A 27 20.93 6.58 21.70
CA LYS A 27 21.98 7.59 21.92
C LYS A 27 21.94 8.77 20.94
N GLY A 28 21.30 8.62 19.78
CA GLY A 28 21.13 9.70 18.81
C GLY A 28 22.36 10.03 17.95
N GLY A 29 22.23 11.07 17.12
CA GLY A 29 23.29 11.54 16.21
C GLY A 29 23.75 10.47 15.20
N LEU A 30 25.05 10.41 14.90
CA LEU A 30 25.62 9.44 13.96
C LEU A 30 25.44 7.99 14.42
N LYS A 31 25.42 7.74 15.75
CA LYS A 31 25.16 6.40 16.30
C LYS A 31 23.78 5.90 15.92
N ARG A 32 22.80 6.80 15.77
CA ARG A 32 21.45 6.45 15.33
C ARG A 32 21.43 5.83 13.95
N VAL A 33 22.10 6.48 13.00
CA VAL A 33 22.20 6.00 11.62
C VAL A 33 22.91 4.65 11.57
N HIS A 34 23.98 4.47 12.33
CA HIS A 34 24.70 3.20 12.40
C HIS A 34 23.87 2.09 13.04
N GLY A 35 23.16 2.38 14.14
CA GLY A 35 22.27 1.44 14.81
C GLY A 35 21.14 0.97 13.89
N LEU A 36 20.48 1.90 13.19
CA LEU A 36 19.43 1.57 12.23
C LEU A 36 19.96 0.76 11.05
N SER A 37 21.12 1.12 10.48
CA SER A 37 21.73 0.34 9.41
C SER A 37 22.13 -1.08 9.86
N ALA A 38 22.54 -1.24 11.12
CA ALA A 38 22.81 -2.56 11.68
C ALA A 38 21.52 -3.38 11.88
N LEU A 39 20.44 -2.74 12.36
CA LEU A 39 19.14 -3.38 12.51
C LEU A 39 18.53 -3.81 11.17
N ASP A 40 18.66 -2.97 10.14
CA ASP A 40 18.20 -3.28 8.78
C ASP A 40 18.88 -4.55 8.25
N LYS A 41 20.21 -4.62 8.34
CA LYS A 41 21.00 -5.81 7.94
C LYS A 41 20.70 -7.05 8.78
N MET A 42 20.43 -6.87 10.07
CA MET A 42 20.04 -8.01 10.92
C MET A 42 18.67 -8.58 10.53
N GLY A 43 17.86 -7.84 9.76
CA GLY A 43 16.56 -8.27 9.26
C GLY A 43 16.61 -8.83 7.84
N ASP A 44 17.77 -9.24 7.32
CA ASP A 44 17.88 -9.71 5.94
C ASP A 44 17.00 -10.95 5.67
N THR A 45 16.94 -11.90 6.61
CA THR A 45 16.15 -13.14 6.44
C THR A 45 14.83 -13.15 7.24
N PRO A 46 13.76 -13.82 6.75
CA PRO A 46 12.47 -13.87 7.46
C PRO A 46 12.55 -14.37 8.92
N PRO A 47 13.35 -15.40 9.28
CA PRO A 47 13.49 -15.83 10.67
C PRO A 47 14.16 -14.78 11.57
N GLU A 48 15.04 -13.95 11.03
CA GLU A 48 15.72 -12.90 11.78
C GLU A 48 14.83 -11.67 11.98
N ARG A 49 14.04 -11.32 10.95
CA ARG A 49 12.98 -10.30 11.05
C ARG A 49 12.04 -10.54 12.23
N LEU A 50 11.54 -11.77 12.36
CA LEU A 50 10.67 -12.16 13.47
C LEU A 50 11.37 -12.10 14.84
N LYS A 51 12.67 -12.41 14.91
CA LYS A 51 13.45 -12.28 16.15
C LYS A 51 13.64 -10.81 16.53
N LEU A 52 13.88 -9.94 15.56
CA LEU A 52 14.02 -8.50 15.77
C LEU A 52 12.71 -7.90 16.29
N LEU A 53 11.57 -8.22 15.68
CA LEU A 53 10.26 -7.75 16.14
C LEU A 53 9.95 -8.13 17.60
N LYS A 54 10.41 -9.31 18.03
CA LYS A 54 10.26 -9.78 19.41
C LYS A 54 11.28 -9.17 20.37
N THR A 55 12.28 -8.45 19.87
CA THR A 55 13.28 -7.79 20.70
C THR A 55 12.66 -6.56 21.36
N THR A 56 12.70 -6.53 22.69
CA THR A 56 12.11 -5.46 23.50
C THR A 56 12.61 -4.08 23.05
N GLY A 57 11.68 -3.16 22.81
CA GLY A 57 11.97 -1.78 22.42
C GLY A 57 12.36 -1.59 20.95
N TYR A 58 12.46 -2.66 20.14
CA TYR A 58 12.79 -2.54 18.72
C TYR A 58 11.76 -1.68 17.97
N LEU A 59 10.50 -2.12 17.97
CA LEU A 59 9.43 -1.44 17.23
C LEU A 59 9.19 -0.02 17.76
N ASP A 60 9.22 0.16 19.08
CA ASP A 60 9.13 1.47 19.73
C ASP A 60 10.16 2.45 19.18
N VAL A 61 11.41 2.02 19.09
CA VAL A 61 12.54 2.85 18.67
C VAL A 61 12.48 3.15 17.17
N ILE A 62 12.05 2.20 16.34
CA ILE A 62 11.82 2.43 14.91
C ILE A 62 10.72 3.49 14.73
N LEU A 63 9.55 3.29 15.31
CA LEU A 63 8.39 4.20 15.16
C LEU A 63 8.65 5.58 15.75
N HIS A 64 9.30 5.64 16.92
CA HIS A 64 9.71 6.91 17.53
C HIS A 64 10.74 7.64 16.66
N THR A 65 11.63 6.91 15.99
CA THR A 65 12.56 7.54 15.03
C THR A 65 11.79 8.14 13.87
N ILE A 66 10.80 7.45 13.31
CA ILE A 66 9.99 7.97 12.20
C ILE A 66 9.27 9.25 12.60
N LEU A 67 8.61 9.26 13.77
CA LEU A 67 7.84 10.39 14.28
C LEU A 67 8.67 11.63 14.62
N HIS A 68 9.90 11.45 15.09
CA HIS A 68 10.68 12.54 15.69
C HIS A 68 11.96 12.91 14.94
N ALA A 69 12.36 12.13 13.93
CA ALA A 69 13.46 12.51 13.05
C ALA A 69 12.99 13.58 12.05
N ARG A 70 13.04 14.84 12.49
CA ARG A 70 12.70 16.01 11.66
C ARG A 70 13.64 16.15 10.47
N SER A 71 13.16 16.74 9.38
CA SER A 71 13.93 16.99 8.15
C SER A 71 15.00 18.09 8.27
N ASP A 72 15.21 18.63 9.47
CA ASP A 72 16.12 19.75 9.75
C ASP A 72 17.61 19.44 9.49
N THR A 73 18.01 18.15 9.51
CA THR A 73 19.40 17.74 9.25
C THR A 73 19.47 16.52 8.35
N GLN A 74 20.50 16.44 7.50
CA GLN A 74 20.73 15.29 6.62
C GLN A 74 20.85 13.96 7.38
N GLN A 75 21.43 13.98 8.59
CA GLN A 75 21.52 12.78 9.43
C GLN A 75 20.14 12.33 9.93
N SER A 76 19.27 13.28 10.26
CA SER A 76 17.92 12.99 10.72
C SER A 76 17.05 12.45 9.58
N VAL A 77 17.11 13.06 8.39
CA VAL A 77 16.47 12.53 7.18
C VAL A 77 16.91 11.08 6.91
N ARG A 78 18.23 10.83 6.90
CA ARG A 78 18.76 9.48 6.69
C ARG A 78 18.33 8.49 7.76
N ALA A 79 18.28 8.91 9.03
CA ALA A 79 17.78 8.07 10.11
C ALA A 79 16.30 7.74 9.93
N ARG A 80 15.48 8.71 9.50
CA ARG A 80 14.06 8.48 9.20
C ARG A 80 13.90 7.45 8.08
N SER A 81 14.54 7.64 6.94
CA SER A 81 14.44 6.72 5.80
C SER A 81 14.87 5.30 6.15
N LEU A 82 15.98 5.14 6.90
CA LEU A 82 16.41 3.82 7.40
C LEU A 82 15.40 3.18 8.35
N ALA A 83 14.74 3.97 9.22
CA ALA A 83 13.71 3.47 10.12
C ALA A 83 12.46 3.03 9.34
N ILE A 84 12.04 3.78 8.32
CA ILE A 84 10.94 3.40 7.42
C ILE A 84 11.28 2.08 6.70
N GLN A 85 12.48 1.96 6.14
CA GLN A 85 12.95 0.72 5.49
C GLN A 85 12.94 -0.48 6.46
N CYS A 86 13.42 -0.29 7.69
CA CYS A 86 13.38 -1.32 8.73
C CYS A 86 11.94 -1.78 9.01
N MET A 87 11.00 -0.83 9.15
CA MET A 87 9.59 -1.14 9.38
C MET A 87 8.99 -1.89 8.19
N PHE A 88 9.19 -1.37 6.98
CA PHE A 88 8.61 -1.90 5.75
C PHE A 88 9.02 -3.34 5.46
N ARG A 89 10.27 -3.67 5.76
CA ARG A 89 10.81 -5.03 5.59
C ARG A 89 10.01 -6.11 6.34
N HIS A 90 9.27 -5.75 7.38
CA HIS A 90 8.43 -6.68 8.13
C HIS A 90 7.00 -6.83 7.59
N ILE A 91 6.50 -5.84 6.83
CA ILE A 91 5.08 -5.72 6.42
C ILE A 91 4.72 -6.70 5.27
N LEU A 92 5.72 -7.33 4.64
CA LEU A 92 5.52 -8.08 3.40
C LEU A 92 5.39 -9.60 3.59
N ASP A 93 5.63 -10.12 4.79
CA ASP A 93 5.92 -11.56 4.96
C ASP A 93 4.86 -12.33 5.78
N ASN A 94 4.02 -11.67 6.59
CA ASN A 94 3.10 -12.38 7.50
C ASN A 94 1.95 -11.52 8.07
N PRO A 95 0.68 -11.85 7.80
CA PRO A 95 -0.48 -11.10 8.33
C PRO A 95 -0.52 -10.93 9.86
N LYS A 96 0.04 -11.89 10.62
CA LYS A 96 0.11 -11.79 12.09
C LYS A 96 1.17 -10.81 12.57
N ILE A 97 2.23 -10.65 11.79
CA ILE A 97 3.27 -9.64 12.04
C ILE A 97 2.69 -8.27 11.69
N ASP A 98 1.99 -8.18 10.56
CA ASP A 98 1.36 -6.94 10.10
C ASP A 98 0.34 -6.45 11.12
N GLU A 99 -0.48 -7.35 11.68
CA GLU A 99 -1.39 -7.05 12.78
C GLU A 99 -0.65 -6.55 14.02
N LEU A 100 0.47 -7.17 14.40
CA LEU A 100 1.28 -6.73 15.56
C LEU A 100 1.86 -5.33 15.35
N ILE A 101 2.37 -5.06 14.15
CA ILE A 101 2.95 -3.75 13.79
C ILE A 101 1.86 -2.70 13.77
N LEU A 102 0.75 -2.96 13.07
CA LEU A 102 -0.32 -2.01 12.87
C LEU A 102 -1.09 -1.73 14.17
N SER A 103 -1.22 -2.71 15.06
CA SER A 103 -1.80 -2.54 16.39
C SER A 103 -0.94 -1.72 17.35
N HIS A 104 0.31 -1.41 16.96
CA HIS A 104 1.16 -0.54 17.76
C HIS A 104 0.63 0.90 17.70
N PRO A 105 0.42 1.58 18.85
CA PRO A 105 -0.28 2.89 18.89
C PRO A 105 0.42 3.99 18.09
N ASN A 106 1.74 3.86 17.89
CA ASN A 106 2.54 4.81 17.12
C ASN A 106 2.73 4.44 15.64
N CYS A 107 2.20 3.29 15.17
CA CYS A 107 2.43 2.86 13.78
C CYS A 107 1.72 3.76 12.77
N VAL A 108 0.40 3.87 12.86
CA VAL A 108 -0.39 4.73 11.97
C VAL A 108 0.04 6.20 12.09
N PRO A 109 0.23 6.79 13.29
CA PRO A 109 0.73 8.16 13.40
C PRO A 109 2.08 8.37 12.71
N ALA A 110 3.00 7.41 12.81
CA ALA A 110 4.31 7.47 12.17
C ALA A 110 4.18 7.45 10.64
N ILE A 111 3.36 6.55 10.10
CA ILE A 111 3.09 6.47 8.65
C ILE A 111 2.50 7.77 8.13
N LEU A 112 1.46 8.28 8.79
CA LEU A 112 0.81 9.52 8.38
C LEU A 112 1.74 10.73 8.49
N SER A 113 2.65 10.76 9.47
CA SER A 113 3.64 11.85 9.59
C SER A 113 4.62 11.90 8.41
N VAL A 114 4.94 10.76 7.80
CA VAL A 114 5.80 10.71 6.61
C VAL A 114 5.07 11.29 5.40
N LEU A 115 3.79 10.92 5.24
CA LEU A 115 2.95 11.45 4.17
C LEU A 115 2.77 12.98 4.31
N ASP A 116 2.46 13.48 5.51
CA ASP A 116 2.21 14.91 5.70
C ASP A 116 3.45 15.79 5.49
N ASP A 117 4.64 15.29 5.87
CA ASP A 117 5.88 16.03 5.72
C ASP A 117 6.34 16.10 4.25
N MET A 118 5.96 15.14 3.41
CA MET A 118 6.37 14.95 2.01
C MET A 118 7.86 15.23 1.71
N ALA A 119 8.77 15.06 2.69
CA ALA A 119 10.14 15.54 2.53
C ALA A 119 11.03 14.62 1.68
N SER A 120 10.57 13.39 1.40
CA SER A 120 11.27 12.40 0.57
C SER A 120 10.24 11.61 -0.22
N VAL A 121 10.33 11.66 -1.55
CA VAL A 121 9.42 10.94 -2.47
C VAL A 121 9.50 9.44 -2.21
N ASP A 122 10.71 8.88 -2.15
CA ASP A 122 10.93 7.46 -1.89
C ASP A 122 10.30 7.00 -0.57
N ASP A 123 10.40 7.83 0.48
CA ASP A 123 9.80 7.52 1.78
C ASP A 123 8.27 7.54 1.69
N CYS A 124 7.68 8.53 1.00
CA CYS A 124 6.23 8.64 0.77
C CYS A 124 5.68 7.45 -0.02
N VAL A 125 6.36 7.06 -1.10
CA VAL A 125 6.00 5.88 -1.88
C VAL A 125 6.05 4.64 -1.00
N LEU A 126 7.13 4.46 -0.23
CA LEU A 126 7.28 3.29 0.63
C LEU A 126 6.17 3.18 1.69
N VAL A 127 5.77 4.29 2.31
CA VAL A 127 4.67 4.26 3.30
C VAL A 127 3.30 4.12 2.64
N ALA A 128 3.07 4.70 1.46
CA ALA A 128 1.84 4.48 0.71
C ALA A 128 1.68 3.01 0.30
N THR A 129 2.77 2.39 -0.17
CA THR A 129 2.84 0.96 -0.44
C THR A 129 2.56 0.13 0.81
N ALA A 130 3.04 0.56 1.98
CA ALA A 130 2.82 -0.16 3.24
C ALA A 130 1.33 -0.18 3.61
N LEU A 131 0.67 0.97 3.47
CA LEU A 131 -0.77 1.12 3.71
C LEU A 131 -1.59 0.22 2.77
N ASP A 132 -1.23 0.21 1.50
CA ASP A 132 -1.80 -0.67 0.49
C ASP A 132 -1.67 -2.16 0.87
N PHE A 133 -0.48 -2.62 1.27
CA PHE A 133 -0.27 -3.98 1.78
C PHE A 133 -1.13 -4.31 3.01
N PHE A 134 -1.22 -3.39 3.98
CA PHE A 134 -2.10 -3.59 5.13
C PHE A 134 -3.56 -3.72 4.71
N ALA A 135 -4.01 -2.91 3.75
CA ALA A 135 -5.39 -2.93 3.29
C ALA A 135 -5.75 -4.19 2.50
N VAL A 136 -4.80 -4.86 1.85
CA VAL A 136 -5.04 -6.18 1.23
C VAL A 136 -5.63 -7.16 2.27
N THR A 137 -5.11 -7.16 3.49
CA THR A 137 -5.55 -8.07 4.57
C THR A 137 -6.84 -7.57 5.23
N PRO A 138 -7.98 -8.27 5.10
CA PRO A 138 -9.27 -7.78 5.60
C PRO A 138 -9.29 -7.50 7.11
N SER A 139 -8.61 -8.28 7.94
CA SER A 139 -8.59 -8.06 9.39
C SER A 139 -7.93 -6.75 9.81
N LEU A 140 -7.09 -6.15 8.95
CA LEU A 140 -6.33 -4.94 9.27
C LEU A 140 -7.05 -3.65 8.85
N ARG A 141 -7.96 -3.72 7.87
CA ARG A 141 -8.70 -2.55 7.36
C ARG A 141 -9.43 -1.76 8.46
N PRO A 142 -10.12 -2.39 9.43
CA PRO A 142 -10.72 -1.66 10.55
C PRO A 142 -9.71 -0.91 11.41
N ILE A 143 -8.51 -1.45 11.61
CA ILE A 143 -7.48 -0.82 12.44
C ILE A 143 -7.01 0.49 11.78
N LEU A 144 -6.90 0.51 10.44
CA LEU A 144 -6.59 1.73 9.69
C LEU A 144 -7.73 2.75 9.80
N VAL A 145 -8.94 2.38 9.38
CA VAL A 145 -10.06 3.33 9.23
C VAL A 145 -10.53 3.90 10.56
N PHE A 146 -10.51 3.10 11.63
CA PHE A 146 -10.92 3.56 12.96
C PHE A 146 -9.79 4.21 13.76
N HIS A 147 -8.61 4.39 13.15
CA HIS A 147 -7.59 5.23 13.75
C HIS A 147 -7.98 6.70 13.60
N ASP A 148 -7.81 7.47 14.68
CA ASP A 148 -8.13 8.90 14.73
C ASP A 148 -7.49 9.65 13.56
N ASP A 149 -8.30 10.49 12.90
CA ASP A 149 -7.95 11.35 11.77
C ASP A 149 -7.33 10.63 10.56
N PHE A 150 -7.39 9.29 10.48
CA PHE A 150 -6.73 8.55 9.39
C PHE A 150 -7.27 8.98 8.03
N LEU A 151 -8.59 8.94 7.84
CA LEU A 151 -9.23 9.35 6.59
C LEU A 151 -8.91 10.82 6.25
N ASP A 152 -9.07 11.72 7.22
CA ASP A 152 -8.80 13.16 7.05
C ASP A 152 -7.36 13.44 6.59
N ARG A 153 -6.40 12.63 7.06
CA ARG A 153 -4.98 12.80 6.72
C ARG A 153 -4.59 12.13 5.41
N ILE A 154 -5.21 11.03 4.99
CA ILE A 154 -4.86 10.40 3.70
C ILE A 154 -5.51 11.08 2.50
N ILE A 155 -6.71 11.66 2.65
CA ILE A 155 -7.49 12.23 1.55
C ILE A 155 -6.72 13.29 0.76
N PRO A 156 -6.01 14.26 1.39
CA PRO A 156 -5.18 15.22 0.67
C PRO A 156 -4.12 14.58 -0.22
N HIS A 157 -3.58 13.42 0.20
CA HIS A 157 -2.53 12.70 -0.53
C HIS A 157 -3.08 11.81 -1.65
N MET A 158 -4.39 11.53 -1.68
CA MET A 158 -5.02 10.84 -2.80
C MET A 158 -5.05 11.69 -4.07
N ASN A 159 -4.92 13.02 -3.94
CA ASN A 159 -4.73 13.93 -5.08
C ASN A 159 -3.27 14.43 -5.17
N SER A 160 -2.32 13.64 -4.64
CA SER A 160 -0.90 13.98 -4.72
C SER A 160 -0.45 14.10 -6.18
N PRO A 161 0.45 15.04 -6.51
CA PRO A 161 1.10 15.09 -7.83
C PRO A 161 2.07 13.92 -8.05
N LEU A 162 2.32 13.10 -7.04
CA LEU A 162 3.14 11.90 -7.14
C LEU A 162 2.25 10.70 -7.49
N ASP A 163 2.29 10.29 -8.75
CA ASP A 163 1.41 9.24 -9.28
C ASP A 163 1.53 7.91 -8.54
N GLU A 164 2.74 7.51 -8.13
CA GLU A 164 2.96 6.28 -7.36
C GLU A 164 2.27 6.33 -5.99
N VAL A 165 2.37 7.47 -5.28
CA VAL A 165 1.70 7.66 -3.99
C VAL A 165 0.19 7.62 -4.18
N ARG A 166 -0.31 8.36 -5.16
CA ARG A 166 -1.74 8.39 -5.51
C ARG A 166 -2.26 6.99 -5.85
N MET A 167 -1.56 6.25 -6.70
CA MET A 167 -1.89 4.87 -7.07
C MET A 167 -2.02 3.97 -5.85
N HIS A 168 -1.02 3.95 -4.97
CA HIS A 168 -1.06 3.09 -3.78
C HIS A 168 -2.18 3.48 -2.81
N LEU A 169 -2.43 4.77 -2.59
CA LEU A 169 -3.48 5.23 -1.68
C LEU A 169 -4.89 4.97 -2.22
N VAL A 170 -5.12 5.19 -3.52
CA VAL A 170 -6.42 4.90 -4.15
C VAL A 170 -6.67 3.40 -4.21
N ARG A 171 -5.64 2.59 -4.52
CA ARG A 171 -5.73 1.13 -4.48
C ARG A 171 -6.00 0.61 -3.07
N MET A 172 -5.33 1.17 -2.06
CA MET A 172 -5.62 0.89 -0.65
C MET A 172 -7.09 1.18 -0.33
N MET A 173 -7.61 2.34 -0.73
CA MET A 173 -9.02 2.71 -0.50
C MET A 173 -10.00 1.78 -1.21
N ASN A 174 -9.64 1.23 -2.38
CA ASN A 174 -10.44 0.22 -3.05
C ASN A 174 -10.56 -1.06 -2.20
N TYR A 175 -9.48 -1.52 -1.58
CA TYR A 175 -9.57 -2.66 -0.64
C TYR A 175 -10.38 -2.32 0.61
N VAL A 176 -10.22 -1.11 1.15
CA VAL A 176 -10.95 -0.64 2.33
C VAL A 176 -12.46 -0.60 2.05
N THR A 177 -12.90 -0.04 0.92
CA THR A 177 -14.32 0.09 0.57
C THR A 177 -15.02 -1.24 0.28
N GLN A 178 -14.26 -2.32 0.00
CA GLN A 178 -14.83 -3.67 -0.11
C GLN A 178 -15.23 -4.27 1.25
N ASP A 179 -14.77 -3.71 2.36
CA ASP A 179 -15.06 -4.22 3.70
C ASP A 179 -16.28 -3.54 4.32
N SER A 180 -17.38 -4.29 4.44
CA SER A 180 -18.66 -3.83 4.99
C SER A 180 -18.56 -3.24 6.40
N ARG A 181 -17.56 -3.62 7.21
CA ARG A 181 -17.39 -3.13 8.58
C ARG A 181 -16.96 -1.67 8.64
N VAL A 182 -16.23 -1.20 7.62
CA VAL A 182 -15.68 0.16 7.55
C VAL A 182 -16.36 1.00 6.47
N LEU A 183 -16.99 0.36 5.48
CA LEU A 183 -17.63 1.03 4.35
C LEU A 183 -18.60 2.14 4.78
N PHE A 184 -19.39 1.92 5.83
CA PHE A 184 -20.31 2.95 6.33
C PHE A 184 -19.56 4.19 6.86
N THR A 185 -18.45 3.99 7.59
CA THR A 185 -17.62 5.10 8.09
C THR A 185 -17.00 5.87 6.93
N VAL A 186 -16.43 5.14 5.98
CA VAL A 186 -15.75 5.68 4.79
C VAL A 186 -16.72 6.48 3.93
N ALA A 187 -17.91 5.93 3.67
CA ALA A 187 -18.89 6.56 2.80
C ALA A 187 -19.54 7.83 3.35
N ARG A 188 -19.44 8.06 4.67
CA ARG A 188 -19.92 9.30 5.30
C ARG A 188 -18.92 10.44 5.19
N HIS A 189 -17.74 10.19 4.61
CA HIS A 189 -16.69 11.17 4.46
C HIS A 189 -16.81 11.86 3.10
N GLU A 190 -17.49 13.01 3.08
CA GLU A 190 -17.80 13.75 1.84
C GLU A 190 -16.52 14.12 1.06
N GLN A 191 -15.46 14.52 1.77
CA GLN A 191 -14.18 14.90 1.15
C GLN A 191 -13.50 13.74 0.44
N LEU A 192 -13.70 12.50 0.91
CA LEU A 192 -13.20 11.32 0.23
C LEU A 192 -13.91 11.11 -1.11
N ILE A 193 -15.24 11.29 -1.15
CA ILE A 193 -16.01 11.16 -2.38
C ILE A 193 -15.55 12.22 -3.39
N GLU A 194 -15.38 13.47 -2.94
CA GLU A 194 -14.84 14.54 -3.77
C GLU A 194 -13.44 14.22 -4.31
N ALA A 195 -12.54 13.69 -3.47
CA ALA A 195 -11.20 13.31 -3.89
C ALA A 195 -11.19 12.15 -4.91
N LEU A 196 -12.04 11.13 -4.71
CA LEU A 196 -12.22 10.04 -5.66
C LEU A 196 -12.77 10.53 -7.00
N CYS A 197 -13.77 11.42 -6.98
CA CYS A 197 -14.29 12.06 -8.19
C CYS A 197 -13.19 12.87 -8.89
N GLY A 198 -12.41 13.67 -8.15
CA GLY A 198 -11.28 14.42 -8.69
C GLY A 198 -10.24 13.53 -9.36
N THR A 199 -9.95 12.36 -8.77
CA THR A 199 -9.07 11.36 -9.36
C THR A 199 -9.59 10.86 -10.70
N CYS A 200 -10.90 10.60 -10.84
CA CYS A 200 -11.49 10.16 -12.11
C CYS A 200 -11.46 11.23 -13.22
N VAL A 201 -11.40 12.52 -12.88
CA VAL A 201 -11.41 13.64 -13.84
C VAL A 201 -10.01 14.01 -14.33
N MET A 202 -8.95 13.58 -13.64
CA MET A 202 -7.55 13.83 -14.02
C MET A 202 -7.11 13.11 -15.32
N LEU A 203 -8.06 12.50 -16.03
CA LEU A 203 -7.88 12.02 -17.40
C LEU A 203 -7.79 13.22 -18.37
N ASP A 204 -6.60 13.41 -18.95
CA ASP A 204 -6.30 14.21 -20.15
C ASP A 204 -5.54 15.54 -19.97
N ASP A 205 -4.37 15.54 -19.33
CA ASP A 205 -3.31 16.52 -19.68
C ASP A 205 -2.05 15.87 -20.29
N ASP A 206 -1.88 14.54 -20.22
CA ASP A 206 -0.71 13.82 -20.77
C ASP A 206 -0.93 13.16 -22.14
N ALA A 207 -2.09 13.37 -22.77
CA ALA A 207 -2.43 12.78 -24.07
C ALA A 207 -1.58 13.32 -25.26
N ASP A 208 -0.72 14.30 -25.03
CA ASP A 208 0.23 14.84 -26.01
C ASP A 208 1.68 14.33 -25.81
N ALA A 209 1.93 13.44 -24.85
CA ALA A 209 3.24 12.79 -24.75
C ALA A 209 3.43 11.80 -25.92
N PRO A 210 4.51 11.92 -26.71
CA PRO A 210 4.78 10.95 -27.76
C PRO A 210 4.93 9.58 -27.11
N LEU A 211 4.19 8.59 -27.64
CA LEU A 211 4.35 7.19 -27.28
C LEU A 211 5.85 6.84 -27.35
N PRO A 212 6.42 6.16 -26.34
CA PRO A 212 7.76 5.61 -26.49
C PRO A 212 7.74 4.70 -27.72
N GLU A 213 8.66 4.95 -28.66
CA GLU A 213 8.88 4.05 -29.79
C GLU A 213 9.09 2.63 -29.23
N GLU A 214 8.34 1.66 -29.75
CA GLU A 214 8.33 0.27 -29.29
C GLU A 214 9.76 -0.23 -29.05
N ASP A 215 10.04 -0.70 -27.82
CA ASP A 215 11.30 -1.35 -27.48
C ASP A 215 11.53 -2.52 -28.48
N ASP A 216 12.70 -2.51 -29.12
CA ASP A 216 13.09 -3.41 -30.19
C ASP A 216 13.04 -4.87 -29.68
N PRO A 217 12.23 -5.78 -30.26
CA PRO A 217 12.10 -7.17 -29.79
C PRO A 217 13.42 -7.96 -29.79
N GLU A 218 14.49 -7.43 -30.38
CA GLU A 218 15.84 -7.98 -30.32
C GLU A 218 16.50 -7.79 -28.93
N GLU A 219 16.21 -6.71 -28.19
CA GLU A 219 16.80 -6.46 -26.85
C GLU A 219 16.22 -7.39 -25.77
N LEU A 220 14.93 -7.72 -25.88
CA LEU A 220 14.26 -8.69 -25.00
C LEU A 220 14.70 -10.14 -25.27
N ALA A 221 15.12 -10.44 -26.51
CA ALA A 221 15.62 -11.75 -26.90
C ALA A 221 17.07 -11.98 -26.42
N GLU A 222 17.90 -10.93 -26.37
CA GLU A 222 19.28 -10.99 -25.87
C GLU A 222 19.33 -11.27 -24.35
N LEU A 223 18.40 -10.69 -23.58
CA LEU A 223 18.25 -10.92 -22.12
C LEU A 223 17.81 -12.34 -21.75
N LEU A 224 17.16 -13.06 -22.67
CA LEU A 224 16.67 -14.43 -22.44
C LEU A 224 17.64 -15.51 -22.95
N ALA A 225 18.56 -15.15 -23.86
CA ALA A 225 19.55 -16.07 -24.42
C ALA A 225 20.71 -16.40 -23.45
N ASP A 226 20.89 -15.63 -22.37
CA ASP A 226 21.98 -15.81 -21.39
C ASP A 226 21.69 -16.86 -20.29
N LEU A 227 20.54 -17.55 -20.34
CA LEU A 227 20.16 -18.58 -19.34
C LEU A 227 20.25 -20.00 -19.93
N GLU A 228 21.47 -20.46 -20.22
CA GLU A 228 21.75 -21.85 -20.60
C GLU A 228 22.07 -22.73 -19.37
N ASP A 229 21.05 -23.17 -18.63
CA ASP A 229 21.21 -24.31 -17.71
C ASP A 229 19.90 -25.09 -17.53
N GLU A 230 19.81 -26.27 -18.15
CA GLU A 230 18.63 -27.17 -18.11
C GLU A 230 18.32 -27.66 -16.69
N GLU A 231 19.28 -27.55 -15.75
CA GLU A 231 19.09 -27.90 -14.34
C GLU A 231 18.24 -26.85 -13.58
N ILE A 232 18.25 -25.58 -14.00
CA ILE A 232 17.43 -24.50 -13.43
C ILE A 232 15.96 -24.64 -13.85
N GLN A 233 15.72 -25.08 -15.10
CA GLN A 233 14.36 -25.35 -15.59
C GLN A 233 13.70 -26.54 -14.87
N GLN A 234 14.49 -27.55 -14.50
CA GLN A 234 13.96 -28.72 -13.79
C GLN A 234 13.80 -28.49 -12.28
N GLN A 235 14.63 -27.64 -11.64
CA GLN A 235 14.43 -27.27 -10.21
C GLN A 235 13.28 -26.29 -9.99
N ALA A 236 12.98 -25.41 -10.96
CA ALA A 236 11.75 -24.61 -10.95
C ALA A 236 10.48 -25.47 -11.10
N ALA A 237 10.58 -26.62 -11.77
CA ALA A 237 9.47 -27.56 -11.94
C ALA A 237 9.17 -28.39 -10.67
N ASP A 238 10.16 -28.66 -9.81
CA ASP A 238 10.01 -29.58 -8.66
C ASP A 238 9.94 -28.90 -7.27
N ALA A 239 10.18 -27.59 -7.14
CA ALA A 239 10.31 -26.92 -5.84
C ALA A 239 9.43 -25.66 -5.64
N GLY A 240 8.12 -25.85 -5.51
CA GLY A 240 7.29 -25.08 -4.55
C GLY A 240 7.03 -23.60 -4.85
N VAL A 241 5.96 -23.35 -5.59
CA VAL A 241 5.05 -22.19 -5.58
C VAL A 241 5.37 -21.10 -4.55
N THR A 242 5.80 -19.94 -5.03
CA THR A 242 5.96 -18.71 -4.23
C THR A 242 4.94 -17.66 -4.68
N MET A 243 4.60 -16.73 -3.78
CA MET A 243 3.58 -15.66 -3.78
C MET A 243 3.21 -14.97 -5.11
N LYS A 244 4.02 -15.10 -6.16
CA LYS A 244 3.76 -14.64 -7.52
C LYS A 244 2.66 -15.46 -8.24
N GLU A 245 2.47 -16.73 -7.89
CA GLU A 245 1.37 -17.56 -8.45
C GLU A 245 0.00 -17.29 -7.78
N PHE A 246 -0.04 -16.67 -6.61
CA PHE A 246 -1.31 -16.23 -5.99
C PHE A 246 -1.84 -14.94 -6.63
N ILE A 247 -0.96 -14.13 -7.23
CA ILE A 247 -1.33 -12.95 -8.01
C ILE A 247 -1.78 -13.36 -9.43
N LEU A 248 -1.32 -14.51 -9.94
CA LEU A 248 -1.45 -14.92 -11.35
C LEU A 248 -1.75 -16.44 -11.59
N GLY A 249 -2.57 -17.15 -10.78
CA GLY A 249 -2.88 -18.58 -11.01
C GLY A 249 -4.25 -19.13 -10.53
N PRO A 250 -4.69 -20.35 -10.94
CA PRO A 250 -5.99 -20.54 -11.60
C PRO A 250 -7.08 -21.29 -10.78
N SER A 251 -8.32 -20.77 -10.76
CA SER A 251 -9.54 -21.55 -11.08
C SER A 251 -9.85 -21.42 -12.59
N GLU A 252 -8.83 -21.72 -13.40
CA GLU A 252 -8.57 -21.04 -14.69
C GLU A 252 -8.65 -19.48 -14.60
N SER A 253 -8.58 -18.92 -13.38
CA SER A 253 -9.33 -17.72 -12.96
C SER A 253 -8.50 -16.57 -12.39
N SER A 254 -7.27 -16.39 -12.84
CA SER A 254 -6.51 -15.20 -12.49
C SER A 254 -6.51 -14.21 -13.67
N LEU A 255 -7.17 -13.08 -13.45
CA LEU A 255 -7.23 -11.83 -14.21
C LEU A 255 -7.56 -11.83 -15.74
N PHE A 256 -7.46 -12.93 -16.49
CA PHE A 256 -7.40 -12.90 -17.98
C PHE A 256 -8.33 -13.88 -18.74
N GLY A 257 -9.40 -14.38 -18.12
CA GLY A 257 -10.23 -15.46 -18.70
C GLY A 257 -11.22 -15.09 -19.83
N ARG A 258 -11.38 -13.82 -20.21
CA ARG A 258 -12.20 -13.44 -21.37
C ARG A 258 -11.45 -12.44 -22.25
N LYS A 259 -11.30 -12.85 -23.51
CA LYS A 259 -10.71 -12.13 -24.65
C LYS A 259 -11.08 -10.64 -24.66
N GLU A 260 -10.14 -9.85 -24.22
CA GLU A 260 -9.67 -8.55 -24.72
C GLU A 260 -8.41 -8.29 -23.88
N VAL A 261 -7.38 -7.67 -24.45
CA VAL A 261 -6.14 -7.41 -23.71
C VAL A 261 -6.52 -6.52 -22.53
N ALA A 262 -6.64 -7.10 -21.33
CA ALA A 262 -7.04 -6.36 -20.15
C ALA A 262 -5.88 -5.42 -19.81
N GLU A 263 -6.00 -4.17 -20.22
CA GLU A 263 -5.15 -3.07 -19.76
C GLU A 263 -5.07 -3.15 -18.23
N ALA A 264 -3.87 -2.94 -17.68
CA ALA A 264 -3.69 -2.94 -16.23
C ALA A 264 -4.66 -1.91 -15.59
N PRO A 265 -5.27 -2.22 -14.43
CA PRO A 265 -6.21 -1.31 -13.80
C PRO A 265 -5.53 0.04 -13.53
N THR A 266 -6.14 1.13 -13.95
CA THR A 266 -5.62 2.49 -13.77
C THR A 266 -5.98 3.01 -12.37
N VAL A 267 -5.40 4.14 -11.97
CA VAL A 267 -5.76 4.81 -10.69
C VAL A 267 -7.26 5.12 -10.70
N GLU A 268 -7.76 5.56 -11.84
CA GLU A 268 -9.14 5.94 -12.07
C GLU A 268 -10.07 4.73 -12.03
N SER A 269 -9.65 3.57 -12.57
CA SER A 269 -10.39 2.30 -12.39
C SER A 269 -10.54 1.95 -10.91
N TYR A 270 -9.52 2.17 -10.09
CA TYR A 270 -9.61 1.95 -8.65
C TYR A 270 -10.52 2.98 -7.96
N ALA A 271 -10.44 4.25 -8.35
CA ALA A 271 -11.29 5.30 -7.80
C ALA A 271 -12.78 5.04 -8.11
N LEU A 272 -13.10 4.63 -9.34
CA LEU A 272 -14.45 4.22 -9.71
C LEU A 272 -14.95 3.02 -8.94
N ASN A 273 -14.11 1.99 -8.76
CA ASN A 273 -14.49 0.83 -7.95
C ASN A 273 -14.81 1.24 -6.50
N CYS A 274 -14.08 2.20 -5.93
CA CYS A 274 -14.41 2.77 -4.62
C CYS A 274 -15.80 3.42 -4.63
N LEU A 275 -16.07 4.27 -5.62
CA LEU A 275 -17.36 4.96 -5.76
C LEU A 275 -18.52 3.96 -5.95
N LEU A 276 -18.34 2.91 -6.75
CA LEU A 276 -19.31 1.83 -6.90
C LEU A 276 -19.59 1.12 -5.57
N ASN A 277 -18.56 0.78 -4.80
CA ASN A 277 -18.73 0.16 -3.49
C ASN A 277 -19.50 1.08 -2.52
N ILE A 278 -19.23 2.38 -2.54
CA ILE A 278 -19.95 3.38 -1.74
C ILE A 278 -21.41 3.49 -2.17
N ALA A 279 -21.67 3.51 -3.48
CA ALA A 279 -23.01 3.65 -4.08
C ALA A 279 -23.93 2.46 -3.78
N ARG A 280 -23.38 1.27 -3.54
CA ARG A 280 -24.15 0.08 -3.15
C ARG A 280 -24.90 0.21 -1.82
N LEU A 281 -24.58 1.20 -0.99
CA LEU A 281 -25.30 1.47 0.24
C LEU A 281 -26.49 2.43 -0.03
N PRO A 282 -27.75 2.02 0.19
CA PRO A 282 -28.92 2.83 -0.14
C PRO A 282 -28.94 4.22 0.53
N ALA A 283 -28.40 4.34 1.73
CA ALA A 283 -28.30 5.61 2.45
C ALA A 283 -27.35 6.61 1.75
N ASN A 284 -26.36 6.10 1.01
CA ASN A 284 -25.37 6.91 0.32
C ASN A 284 -25.82 7.27 -1.09
N ILE A 285 -26.71 6.50 -1.71
CA ILE A 285 -27.29 6.84 -3.03
C ILE A 285 -27.85 8.27 -3.00
N ARG A 286 -28.58 8.66 -1.94
CA ARG A 286 -29.11 10.03 -1.81
C ARG A 286 -28.02 11.10 -1.63
N LEU A 287 -26.95 10.78 -0.91
CA LEU A 287 -25.81 11.69 -0.69
C LEU A 287 -25.02 11.87 -2.00
N LEU A 288 -24.89 10.80 -2.77
CA LEU A 288 -24.27 10.78 -4.09
C LEU A 288 -25.15 11.47 -5.15
N GLN A 289 -26.48 11.28 -5.12
CA GLN A 289 -27.45 11.98 -5.96
C GLN A 289 -27.51 13.48 -5.68
N ALA A 290 -27.32 13.89 -4.42
CA ALA A 290 -27.20 15.31 -4.07
C ALA A 290 -25.91 15.94 -4.62
N ASN A 291 -24.98 15.11 -5.10
CA ASN A 291 -23.72 15.53 -5.68
C ASN A 291 -23.80 15.37 -7.20
N ASP A 292 -24.43 16.33 -7.88
CA ASP A 292 -24.59 16.38 -9.35
C ASP A 292 -23.25 16.18 -10.09
N LEU A 293 -22.13 16.48 -9.42
CA LEU A 293 -20.77 16.25 -9.88
C LEU A 293 -20.49 14.76 -10.13
N LEU A 294 -20.95 13.84 -9.28
CA LEU A 294 -20.64 12.42 -9.42
C LEU A 294 -21.22 11.83 -10.71
N LEU A 295 -22.49 12.10 -11.00
CA LEU A 295 -23.11 11.59 -12.23
C LEU A 295 -22.43 12.17 -13.47
N ALA A 296 -22.11 13.46 -13.46
CA ALA A 296 -21.37 14.11 -14.54
C ALA A 296 -19.98 13.48 -14.75
N VAL A 297 -19.23 13.26 -13.67
CA VAL A 297 -17.90 12.65 -13.70
C VAL A 297 -17.95 11.21 -14.20
N VAL A 298 -18.91 10.41 -13.71
CA VAL A 298 -19.06 9.01 -14.14
C VAL A 298 -19.49 8.92 -15.61
N MET A 299 -20.37 9.81 -16.06
CA MET A 299 -20.76 9.89 -17.47
C MET A 299 -19.60 10.30 -18.38
N GLU A 300 -18.84 11.33 -17.99
CA GLU A 300 -17.67 11.77 -18.75
C GLU A 300 -16.60 10.68 -18.79
N PHE A 301 -16.31 10.05 -17.65
CA PHE A 301 -15.40 8.93 -17.57
C PHE A 301 -15.86 7.76 -18.44
N SER A 302 -17.14 7.38 -18.40
CA SER A 302 -17.69 6.29 -19.24
C SER A 302 -17.46 6.54 -20.74
N GLN A 303 -17.58 7.79 -21.17
CA GLN A 303 -17.33 8.20 -22.56
C GLN A 303 -15.84 8.15 -22.93
N LYS A 304 -14.95 8.52 -22.00
CA LYS A 304 -13.49 8.53 -22.19
C LYS A 304 -12.81 7.18 -21.92
N ALA A 305 -13.48 6.28 -21.20
CA ALA A 305 -12.94 5.00 -20.77
C ALA A 305 -12.54 4.15 -21.98
N LYS A 306 -11.28 3.71 -22.00
CA LYS A 306 -10.72 2.84 -23.05
C LYS A 306 -11.06 1.38 -22.80
N SER A 307 -11.11 0.95 -21.54
CA SER A 307 -11.42 -0.41 -21.12
C SER A 307 -12.93 -0.69 -21.05
N LEU A 308 -13.35 -1.89 -21.45
CA LEU A 308 -14.73 -2.37 -21.26
C LEU A 308 -15.11 -2.51 -19.79
N VAL A 309 -14.16 -2.88 -18.93
CA VAL A 309 -14.40 -3.06 -17.48
C VAL A 309 -14.76 -1.73 -16.84
N ASP A 310 -14.04 -0.68 -17.22
CA ASP A 310 -14.25 0.68 -16.77
C ASP A 310 -15.62 1.23 -17.18
N ARG A 311 -16.05 0.94 -18.42
CA ARG A 311 -17.40 1.30 -18.90
C ARG A 311 -18.50 0.55 -18.16
N ASP A 312 -18.29 -0.74 -17.87
CA ASP A 312 -19.26 -1.56 -17.12
C ASP A 312 -19.42 -1.06 -15.67
N ILE A 313 -18.31 -0.76 -14.98
CA ILE A 313 -18.36 -0.18 -13.63
C ILE A 313 -19.08 1.18 -13.64
N ALA A 314 -18.76 2.05 -14.59
CA ALA A 314 -19.41 3.35 -14.73
C ALA A 314 -20.92 3.19 -15.02
N GLY A 315 -21.31 2.26 -15.88
CA GLY A 315 -22.71 1.93 -16.16
C GLY A 315 -23.47 1.50 -14.91
N GLN A 316 -22.90 0.59 -14.10
CA GLN A 316 -23.50 0.16 -12.84
C GLN A 316 -23.69 1.31 -11.85
N ILE A 317 -22.77 2.28 -11.79
CA ILE A 317 -22.94 3.47 -10.95
C ILE A 317 -24.08 4.34 -11.47
N ILE A 318 -24.14 4.57 -12.79
CA ILE A 318 -25.23 5.34 -13.41
C ILE A 318 -26.58 4.71 -13.07
N ASP A 319 -26.73 3.40 -13.31
CA ASP A 319 -27.97 2.65 -13.03
C ASP A 319 -28.40 2.78 -11.56
N LEU A 320 -27.45 2.84 -10.62
CA LEU A 320 -27.75 3.03 -9.18
C LEU A 320 -28.17 4.46 -8.84
N LEU A 321 -27.70 5.46 -9.60
CA LEU A 321 -27.93 6.88 -9.33
C LEU A 321 -29.14 7.44 -10.06
N THR A 322 -29.47 6.91 -11.24
CA THR A 322 -30.70 7.25 -11.97
C THR A 322 -31.84 6.36 -11.44
N PRO A 323 -32.79 6.90 -10.67
CA PRO A 323 -33.97 6.11 -10.31
C PRO A 323 -34.70 5.69 -11.59
N ASP A 324 -35.21 4.46 -11.62
CA ASP A 324 -36.10 4.01 -12.69
C ASP A 324 -37.27 5.01 -12.79
N GLU A 325 -37.43 5.63 -13.97
CA GLU A 325 -38.58 6.50 -14.26
C GLU A 325 -39.93 5.73 -14.24
N ASP A 326 -39.90 4.42 -13.99
CA ASP A 326 -41.03 3.50 -14.06
C ASP A 326 -41.67 3.13 -12.70
N GLU A 327 -41.20 3.65 -11.56
CA GLU A 327 -41.98 3.57 -10.30
C GLU A 327 -42.97 4.74 -10.22
N ASP A 328 -44.09 4.60 -10.95
CA ASP A 328 -45.31 5.39 -10.74
C ASP A 328 -45.64 5.46 -9.24
N PRO A 329 -45.91 6.65 -8.67
CA PRO A 329 -46.47 6.77 -7.33
C PRO A 329 -47.99 6.48 -7.37
N GLU A 330 -48.43 5.47 -8.12
CA GLU A 330 -49.80 4.99 -8.11
C GLU A 330 -49.90 3.67 -7.34
N GLY A 331 -50.05 3.80 -6.01
CA GLY A 331 -50.77 2.78 -5.24
C GLY A 331 -50.17 2.42 -3.89
N VAL A 332 -50.25 3.32 -2.90
CA VAL A 332 -51.01 3.15 -1.63
C VAL A 332 -51.39 4.53 -1.10
#